data_AF-A0A0S4J6P8-F1
#
_entry.id   AF-A0A0S4J6P8-F1
#
_cell.length_a   1.000
_cell.length_b   1.000
_cell.length_c   1.000
_cell.angle_alpha   90.00
_cell.angle_beta   90.00
_cell.angle_gamma   90.00
#
_symmetry.space_group_name_H-M   'P 1'
#
loop_
_entity.id
_entity.type
_entity.pdbx_description
1 polymer ?
#
loop_
_entity_poly.entity_id
_entity_poly.type
_entity_poly.pdbx_seq_one_letter_code
_entity_poly.pdbx_strand_id
1 'polypeptide(L)'
;MQCTKPTVQYCLGGSLISNNNGGYQCVVTGNSNQQLIERIENSAIVPVSHKPQTVALVFPGQGSQGDIPDDLFHISAYNETLRQVEDWMQRTTKPYSILGVTAYNNSWPLSMQGLFIFSHQIALAALLFQAVPQFNEVPPIVLGHSLGEYAVAFLTKELTLFQCCDAIWGIGEALEPLRGTGFMAEVSITNEAALRNLDIGCINSPDKVVISGPNTAMSIAVSLGATKIPHVEFPFHSSVMDSRKDAVCSFLSKIDVPAERWWKNIRGCVLFSQALQTIEQQPTIFLELGQQTALSPAVVRTIGVDSFCVTQHIVKALTTLRQQGYRINWRALYGAFPLLEESLVELPLHLEPHWFESIDSFRSRMGFPMSYKVPSSVSCVLDHFDSIPPSGRPEDTPALLLEATFDSSSFPLLADHIFNKASLVPGTFWIELFASTAHAILPPSLAPSIVRNVEFKAACFTPPNELTKIRLTATCRDEKSFDVTISCRPPASSEFSPCASSIIEFHPATDLTLIERMKDISKQKCWAQELESGLVLLREEWYDMFKQVNFDFGPRFRLLDKQTVFTTALL
;
A
#
# COMPACT_ATOMS: atom_id res chain seq x y z
N MET A 1 -25.85 -22.14 5.48
CA MET A 1 -26.25 -23.53 5.23
C MET A 1 -26.98 -24.05 6.47
N GLN A 2 -28.21 -24.56 6.34
CA GLN A 2 -28.78 -25.47 7.33
C GLN A 2 -28.38 -26.89 6.95
N CYS A 3 -27.49 -27.48 7.73
CA CYS A 3 -27.20 -28.91 7.70
C CYS A 3 -27.20 -29.40 9.14
N THR A 4 -27.89 -30.52 9.37
CA THR A 4 -28.26 -31.07 10.67
C THR A 4 -27.06 -31.68 11.42
N LYS A 5 -26.84 -31.19 12.66
CA LYS A 5 -25.90 -31.58 13.75
C LYS A 5 -24.53 -30.88 13.82
N PRO A 6 -24.04 -30.59 15.05
CA PRO A 6 -23.43 -29.31 15.43
C PRO A 6 -21.93 -29.29 15.14
N THR A 7 -21.56 -28.92 13.93
CA THR A 7 -20.17 -28.59 13.59
C THR A 7 -20.03 -27.08 13.71
N VAL A 8 -19.12 -26.64 14.58
CA VAL A 8 -18.71 -25.25 14.79
C VAL A 8 -18.42 -24.61 13.42
N GLN A 9 -19.31 -23.73 12.96
CA GLN A 9 -19.11 -23.00 11.71
C GLN A 9 -18.08 -21.90 11.97
N TYR A 10 -16.84 -22.16 11.57
CA TYR A 10 -15.78 -21.16 11.62
C TYR A 10 -16.04 -20.00 10.64
N CYS A 11 -15.75 -18.76 11.05
CA CYS A 11 -16.05 -17.57 10.26
C CYS A 11 -14.83 -17.10 9.45
N LEU A 12 -14.84 -17.38 8.14
CA LEU A 12 -13.83 -16.90 7.17
C LEU A 12 -13.67 -15.37 7.23
N GLY A 13 -14.79 -14.65 7.16
CA GLY A 13 -14.81 -13.19 7.21
C GLY A 13 -14.22 -12.64 8.51
N GLY A 14 -14.59 -13.22 9.65
CA GLY A 14 -14.07 -12.85 10.96
C GLY A 14 -12.55 -13.01 11.08
N SER A 15 -11.99 -14.04 10.46
CA SER A 15 -10.56 -14.37 10.51
C SER A 15 -9.72 -13.45 9.61
N LEU A 16 -10.22 -13.10 8.42
CA LEU A 16 -9.58 -12.12 7.53
C LEU A 16 -9.58 -10.72 8.14
N ILE A 17 -10.66 -10.36 8.82
CA ILE A 17 -10.85 -9.08 9.47
C ILE A 17 -9.91 -8.86 10.67
N SER A 18 -9.67 -9.90 11.49
CA SER A 18 -8.87 -9.76 12.71
C SER A 18 -7.37 -9.67 12.45
N ASN A 19 -6.90 -10.19 11.31
CA ASN A 19 -5.48 -10.44 11.07
C ASN A 19 -4.84 -9.53 10.01
N ASN A 20 -5.60 -8.68 9.31
CA ASN A 20 -5.08 -7.94 8.15
C ASN A 20 -4.99 -6.43 8.40
N ASN A 21 -3.77 -5.93 8.61
CA ASN A 21 -3.43 -4.51 8.83
C ASN A 21 -2.42 -3.98 7.79
N GLY A 22 -2.46 -4.50 6.57
CA GLY A 22 -1.60 -4.01 5.47
C GLY A 22 -1.92 -2.57 5.05
N GLY A 23 -0.96 -1.92 4.37
CA GLY A 23 -1.11 -0.57 3.79
C GLY A 23 -2.04 -0.49 2.58
N TYR A 24 -2.55 -1.64 2.12
CA TYR A 24 -3.54 -1.77 1.06
C TYR A 24 -4.69 -2.66 1.55
N GLN A 25 -5.92 -2.31 1.17
CA GLN A 25 -7.12 -3.02 1.56
C GLN A 25 -8.07 -3.19 0.37
N CYS A 26 -8.77 -4.32 0.37
CA CYS A 26 -9.96 -4.55 -0.43
C CYS A 26 -11.02 -5.08 0.52
N VAL A 27 -12.17 -4.43 0.58
CA VAL A 27 -13.25 -4.81 1.49
C VAL A 27 -14.48 -5.14 0.67
N VAL A 28 -14.94 -6.38 0.81
CA VAL A 28 -16.09 -6.91 0.07
C VAL A 28 -17.18 -7.29 1.07
N THR A 29 -18.40 -6.88 0.76
CA THR A 29 -19.59 -7.26 1.51
C THR A 29 -20.49 -8.13 0.63
N GLY A 30 -21.27 -9.02 1.23
CA GLY A 30 -22.19 -9.86 0.48
C GLY A 30 -23.00 -10.75 1.42
N ASN A 31 -24.23 -11.04 1.02
CA ASN A 31 -25.18 -11.86 1.76
C ASN A 31 -25.16 -13.33 1.30
N SER A 32 -24.34 -13.66 0.30
CA SER A 32 -24.14 -15.02 -0.21
C SER A 32 -22.71 -15.22 -0.72
N ASN A 33 -22.25 -16.47 -0.76
CA ASN A 33 -20.93 -16.81 -1.28
C ASN A 33 -20.75 -16.38 -2.75
N GLN A 34 -21.78 -16.55 -3.57
CA GLN A 34 -21.74 -16.16 -4.98
C GLN A 34 -21.57 -14.64 -5.14
N GLN A 35 -22.30 -13.86 -4.34
CA GLN A 35 -22.17 -12.40 -4.34
C GLN A 35 -20.79 -11.95 -3.84
N LEU A 36 -20.24 -12.64 -2.84
CA LEU A 36 -18.88 -12.35 -2.35
C LEU A 36 -17.83 -12.65 -3.42
N ILE A 37 -17.90 -13.79 -4.10
CA ILE A 37 -16.96 -14.17 -5.18
C ILE A 37 -17.02 -13.15 -6.32
N GLU A 38 -18.20 -12.87 -6.84
CA GLU A 38 -18.39 -11.91 -7.94
C GLU A 38 -17.85 -10.52 -7.56
N ARG A 39 -18.08 -10.08 -6.33
CA ARG A 39 -17.57 -8.78 -5.87
C ARG A 39 -16.07 -8.80 -5.63
N ILE A 40 -15.48 -9.90 -5.14
CA ILE A 40 -14.02 -10.04 -5.00
C ILE A 40 -13.35 -9.90 -6.36
N GLU A 41 -13.88 -10.56 -7.40
CA GLU A 41 -13.34 -10.51 -8.76
C GLU A 41 -13.39 -9.09 -9.37
N ASN A 42 -14.38 -8.29 -8.97
CA ASN A 42 -14.61 -6.94 -9.51
C ASN A 42 -14.14 -5.80 -8.60
N SER A 43 -13.53 -6.10 -7.45
CA SER A 43 -13.11 -5.08 -6.49
C SER A 43 -11.66 -4.65 -6.71
N ALA A 44 -11.42 -3.35 -6.66
CA ALA A 44 -10.07 -2.79 -6.68
C ALA A 44 -9.43 -2.83 -5.29
N ILE A 45 -8.13 -3.13 -5.25
CA ILE A 45 -7.30 -2.96 -4.05
C ILE A 45 -6.93 -1.48 -3.95
N VAL A 46 -7.22 -0.86 -2.81
CA VAL A 46 -6.96 0.55 -2.57
C VAL A 46 -5.95 0.75 -1.43
N PRO A 47 -5.07 1.76 -1.49
CA PRO A 47 -4.22 2.11 -0.36
C PRO A 47 -5.06 2.59 0.81
N VAL A 48 -4.68 2.21 2.02
CA VAL A 48 -5.34 2.68 3.26
C VAL A 48 -4.95 4.13 3.48
N SER A 49 -5.95 4.99 3.67
CA SER A 49 -5.68 6.37 4.07
C SER A 49 -5.13 6.40 5.49
N HIS A 50 -3.94 6.98 5.67
CA HIS A 50 -3.34 7.23 6.99
C HIS A 50 -3.64 8.65 7.52
N LYS A 51 -4.39 9.47 6.78
CA LYS A 51 -4.78 10.79 7.28
C LYS A 51 -5.89 10.62 8.32
N PRO A 52 -5.78 11.24 9.51
CA PRO A 52 -6.87 11.27 10.47
C PRO A 52 -8.04 11.97 9.81
N GLN A 53 -9.10 11.20 9.58
CA GLN A 53 -10.35 11.71 9.04
C GLN A 53 -11.30 12.02 10.19
N THR A 54 -12.18 12.99 9.96
CA THR A 54 -13.18 13.40 10.95
C THR A 54 -14.51 12.78 10.57
N VAL A 55 -15.17 12.10 11.51
CA VAL A 55 -16.50 11.51 11.33
C VAL A 55 -17.53 12.36 12.05
N ALA A 56 -18.70 12.53 11.45
CA ALA A 56 -19.85 13.14 12.09
C ALA A 56 -20.99 12.11 12.27
N LEU A 57 -21.57 12.08 13.47
CA LEU A 57 -22.81 11.38 13.78
C LEU A 57 -23.96 12.38 13.69
N VAL A 58 -24.97 12.08 12.87
CA VAL A 58 -26.17 12.91 12.70
C VAL A 58 -27.37 12.17 13.25
N PHE A 59 -28.11 12.85 14.12
CA PHE A 59 -29.31 12.35 14.78
C PHE A 59 -30.53 13.03 14.18
N PRO A 60 -31.30 12.36 13.30
CA PRO A 60 -32.48 12.94 12.67
C PRO A 60 -33.64 13.13 13.65
N GLY A 61 -34.60 13.98 13.27
CA GLY A 61 -35.80 14.26 14.07
C GLY A 61 -37.01 13.40 13.68
N GLN A 62 -38.20 13.87 14.04
CA GLN A 62 -39.46 13.29 13.56
C GLN A 62 -39.52 13.33 12.02
N GLY A 63 -40.01 12.26 11.41
CA GLY A 63 -40.08 12.04 9.97
C GLY A 63 -39.07 11.01 9.45
N SER A 64 -38.07 10.62 10.26
CA SER A 64 -37.10 9.56 9.92
C SER A 64 -37.46 8.17 10.47
N GLN A 65 -38.58 8.07 11.21
CA GLN A 65 -39.06 6.81 11.77
C GLN A 65 -39.39 5.78 10.69
N GLY A 66 -39.24 4.51 11.05
CA GLY A 66 -39.56 3.37 10.21
C GLY A 66 -39.26 2.06 10.93
N ASP A 67 -39.47 0.97 10.21
CA ASP A 67 -39.23 -0.37 10.75
C ASP A 67 -37.73 -0.60 11.01
N ILE A 68 -37.46 -1.40 12.03
CA ILE A 68 -36.12 -1.75 12.50
C ILE A 68 -35.82 -3.17 12.07
N PRO A 69 -34.67 -3.43 11.43
CA PRO A 69 -34.23 -4.78 11.14
C PRO A 69 -34.09 -5.61 12.43
N ASP A 70 -34.78 -6.76 12.48
CA ASP A 70 -34.76 -7.69 13.62
C ASP A 70 -33.33 -8.03 14.09
N ASP A 71 -32.39 -8.15 13.15
CA ASP A 71 -30.98 -8.47 13.40
C ASP A 71 -30.30 -7.50 14.39
N LEU A 72 -30.71 -6.23 14.44
CA LEU A 72 -30.14 -5.26 15.38
C LEU A 72 -30.42 -5.62 16.84
N PHE A 73 -31.56 -6.23 17.13
CA PHE A 73 -31.92 -6.63 18.50
C PHE A 73 -31.09 -7.82 19.00
N HIS A 74 -30.43 -8.55 18.10
CA HIS A 74 -29.48 -9.60 18.45
C HIS A 74 -28.10 -9.06 18.87
N ILE A 75 -27.83 -7.78 18.62
CA ILE A 75 -26.57 -7.13 18.98
C ILE A 75 -26.63 -6.69 20.45
N SER A 76 -25.73 -7.22 21.28
CA SER A 76 -25.74 -6.99 22.73
C SER A 76 -25.66 -5.51 23.10
N ALA A 77 -24.73 -4.76 22.50
CA ALA A 77 -24.50 -3.34 22.80
C ALA A 77 -25.74 -2.47 22.50
N TYR A 78 -26.40 -2.78 21.39
CA TYR A 78 -27.62 -2.13 20.96
C TYR A 78 -28.76 -2.41 21.95
N ASN A 79 -28.97 -3.68 22.27
CA ASN A 79 -30.07 -4.12 23.13
C ASN A 79 -29.87 -3.67 24.60
N GLU A 80 -28.64 -3.61 25.10
CA GLU A 80 -28.34 -3.11 26.45
C GLU A 80 -28.79 -1.66 26.65
N THR A 81 -28.58 -0.81 25.65
CA THR A 81 -29.01 0.59 25.70
C THR A 81 -30.53 0.70 25.71
N LEU A 82 -31.22 -0.10 24.88
CA LEU A 82 -32.68 -0.14 24.88
C LEU A 82 -33.24 -0.64 26.22
N ARG A 83 -32.60 -1.60 26.88
CA ARG A 83 -33.01 -2.09 28.20
C ARG A 83 -32.99 -0.98 29.26
N GLN A 84 -32.05 -0.04 29.19
CA GLN A 84 -32.00 1.08 30.14
C GLN A 84 -33.20 2.02 29.98
N VAL A 85 -33.65 2.24 28.74
CA VAL A 85 -34.85 3.04 28.46
C VAL A 85 -36.12 2.27 28.84
N GLU A 86 -36.17 0.96 28.56
CA GLU A 86 -37.27 0.08 28.98
C GLU A 86 -37.41 0.06 30.51
N ASP A 87 -36.31 -0.05 31.25
CA ASP A 87 -36.29 0.00 32.71
C ASP A 87 -36.88 1.33 33.23
N TRP A 88 -36.56 2.45 32.59
CA TRP A 88 -37.18 3.74 32.90
C TRP A 88 -38.68 3.74 32.62
N MET A 89 -39.12 3.19 31.49
CA MET A 89 -40.54 3.07 31.14
C MET A 89 -41.31 2.24 32.17
N GLN A 90 -40.75 1.12 32.60
CA GLN A 90 -41.36 0.24 33.61
C GLN A 90 -41.43 0.92 34.98
N ARG A 91 -40.35 1.57 35.44
CA ARG A 91 -40.32 2.30 36.71
C ARG A 91 -41.29 3.47 36.76
N THR A 92 -41.52 4.11 35.61
CA THR A 92 -42.47 5.23 35.46
C THR A 92 -43.85 4.79 34.94
N THR A 93 -44.11 3.48 35.00
CA THR A 93 -45.40 2.83 34.70
C THR A 93 -45.99 3.16 33.33
N LYS A 94 -45.14 3.33 32.30
CA LYS A 94 -45.59 3.57 30.93
C LYS A 94 -46.17 2.28 30.32
N PRO A 95 -47.30 2.34 29.59
CA PRO A 95 -48.01 1.15 29.12
C PRO A 95 -47.47 0.61 27.79
N TYR A 96 -46.19 0.86 27.48
CA TYR A 96 -45.55 0.48 26.22
C TYR A 96 -44.23 -0.24 26.48
N SER A 97 -43.72 -0.91 25.46
CA SER A 97 -42.39 -1.51 25.45
C SER A 97 -41.67 -1.06 24.18
N ILE A 98 -40.34 -0.95 24.26
CA ILE A 98 -39.46 -0.69 23.11
C ILE A 98 -38.62 -1.91 22.76
N LEU A 99 -38.47 -2.87 23.67
CA LEU A 99 -37.66 -4.06 23.43
C LEU A 99 -38.30 -4.97 22.39
N GLY A 100 -37.55 -5.26 21.32
CA GLY A 100 -37.99 -6.15 20.24
C GLY A 100 -39.13 -5.59 19.39
N VAL A 101 -39.43 -4.29 19.51
CA VAL A 101 -40.45 -3.64 18.68
C VAL A 101 -39.84 -3.24 17.35
N THR A 102 -40.13 -4.04 16.33
CA THR A 102 -39.52 -3.88 15.00
C THR A 102 -40.36 -3.00 14.09
N ALA A 103 -41.69 -3.13 14.14
CA ALA A 103 -42.60 -2.34 13.33
C ALA A 103 -42.94 -1.00 14.00
N TYR A 104 -42.78 0.10 13.25
CA TYR A 104 -43.18 1.42 13.75
C TYR A 104 -44.70 1.61 13.68
N ASN A 105 -45.28 2.26 14.70
CA ASN A 105 -46.73 2.49 14.77
C ASN A 105 -47.06 3.99 14.85
N ASN A 106 -47.66 4.52 13.78
CA ASN A 106 -48.12 5.92 13.72
C ASN A 106 -49.19 6.27 14.77
N SER A 107 -49.96 5.28 15.24
CA SER A 107 -51.02 5.48 16.23
C SER A 107 -50.48 5.65 17.66
N TRP A 108 -49.16 5.55 17.88
CA TRP A 108 -48.57 5.85 19.17
C TRP A 108 -48.73 7.33 19.56
N PRO A 109 -48.88 7.63 20.86
CA PRO A 109 -48.80 9.00 21.34
C PRO A 109 -47.43 9.58 21.00
N LEU A 110 -47.35 10.91 20.87
CA LEU A 110 -46.12 11.60 20.46
C LEU A 110 -44.95 11.29 21.40
N SER A 111 -45.24 11.14 22.69
CA SER A 111 -44.27 10.72 23.72
C SER A 111 -43.59 9.40 23.35
N MET A 112 -44.37 8.39 22.98
CA MET A 112 -43.87 7.07 22.60
C MET A 112 -43.15 7.11 21.24
N GLN A 113 -43.66 7.89 20.27
CA GLN A 113 -42.96 8.08 18.99
C GLN A 113 -41.57 8.69 19.19
N GLY A 114 -41.46 9.74 20.02
CA GLY A 114 -40.19 10.40 20.30
C GLY A 114 -39.21 9.50 21.03
N LEU A 115 -39.69 8.74 22.03
CA LEU A 115 -38.84 7.79 22.77
C LEU A 115 -38.39 6.61 21.93
N PHE A 116 -39.25 6.11 21.03
CA PHE A 116 -38.86 5.08 20.07
C PHE A 116 -37.72 5.59 19.20
N ILE A 117 -37.83 6.81 18.65
CA ILE A 117 -36.76 7.40 17.84
C ILE A 117 -35.48 7.52 18.68
N PHE A 118 -35.52 8.30 19.76
CA PHE A 118 -34.37 8.58 20.61
C PHE A 118 -33.64 7.33 21.11
N SER A 119 -34.37 6.32 21.62
CA SER A 119 -33.79 5.09 22.16
C SER A 119 -32.96 4.33 21.12
N HIS A 120 -33.44 4.26 19.89
CA HIS A 120 -32.74 3.59 18.79
C HIS A 120 -31.52 4.39 18.35
N GLN A 121 -31.60 5.73 18.35
CA GLN A 121 -30.47 6.60 18.04
C GLN A 121 -29.31 6.40 19.00
N ILE A 122 -29.57 6.42 20.31
CA ILE A 122 -28.52 6.25 21.31
C ILE A 122 -28.01 4.80 21.35
N ALA A 123 -28.84 3.81 21.02
CA ALA A 123 -28.43 2.41 20.92
C ALA A 123 -27.49 2.18 19.71
N LEU A 124 -27.76 2.81 18.56
CA LEU A 124 -26.84 2.82 17.43
C LEU A 124 -25.53 3.52 17.77
N ALA A 125 -25.59 4.65 18.48
CA ALA A 125 -24.39 5.35 18.92
C ALA A 125 -23.55 4.45 19.84
N ALA A 126 -24.15 3.85 20.86
CA ALA A 126 -23.47 2.93 21.77
C ALA A 126 -22.80 1.77 21.01
N LEU A 127 -23.50 1.18 20.03
CA LEU A 127 -22.93 0.17 19.15
C LEU A 127 -21.72 0.69 18.38
N LEU A 128 -21.80 1.87 17.77
CA LEU A 128 -20.68 2.47 17.02
C LEU A 128 -19.47 2.76 17.91
N PHE A 129 -19.66 3.28 19.13
CA PHE A 129 -18.57 3.52 20.07
C PHE A 129 -17.88 2.23 20.54
N GLN A 130 -18.60 1.10 20.57
CA GLN A 130 -18.00 -0.22 20.83
C GLN A 130 -17.34 -0.83 19.58
N ALA A 131 -17.94 -0.61 18.42
CA ALA A 131 -17.47 -1.13 17.13
C ALA A 131 -16.26 -0.35 16.60
N VAL A 132 -16.07 0.91 16.98
CA VAL A 132 -14.98 1.77 16.51
C VAL A 132 -14.25 2.34 17.74
N PRO A 133 -13.27 1.60 18.30
CA PRO A 133 -12.60 1.98 19.54
C PRO A 133 -12.04 3.40 19.55
N GLN A 134 -11.53 3.87 18.40
CA GLN A 134 -11.00 5.23 18.25
C GLN A 134 -12.01 6.34 18.53
N PHE A 135 -13.32 6.10 18.44
CA PHE A 135 -14.31 7.10 18.83
C PHE A 135 -14.23 7.46 20.33
N ASN A 136 -13.64 6.59 21.16
CA ASN A 136 -13.40 6.90 22.58
C ASN A 136 -12.13 7.73 22.81
N GLU A 137 -11.20 7.76 21.84
CA GLU A 137 -9.97 8.54 21.90
C GLU A 137 -10.18 9.93 21.27
N VAL A 138 -10.78 9.95 20.07
CA VAL A 138 -11.15 11.16 19.33
C VAL A 138 -12.65 11.06 19.02
N PRO A 139 -13.50 11.69 19.85
CA PRO A 139 -14.94 11.65 19.66
C PRO A 139 -15.36 12.22 18.30
N PRO A 140 -16.34 11.60 17.64
CA PRO A 140 -16.89 12.15 16.42
C PRO A 140 -17.64 13.46 16.69
N ILE A 141 -17.78 14.28 15.66
CA ILE A 141 -18.69 15.43 15.69
C ILE A 141 -20.11 14.90 15.84
N VAL A 142 -20.95 15.56 16.64
CA VAL A 142 -22.34 15.16 16.84
C VAL A 142 -23.27 16.29 16.44
N LEU A 143 -24.30 15.97 15.66
CA LEU A 143 -25.27 16.92 15.13
C LEU A 143 -26.69 16.40 15.38
N GLY A 144 -27.52 17.22 16.01
CA GLY A 144 -28.93 16.91 16.26
C GLY A 144 -29.81 17.67 15.30
N HIS A 145 -30.86 17.02 14.80
CA HIS A 145 -31.93 17.66 14.03
C HIS A 145 -33.24 17.54 14.81
N SER A 146 -33.77 18.66 15.29
CA SER A 146 -35.01 18.69 16.08
C SER A 146 -34.94 17.70 17.26
N LEU A 147 -35.78 16.66 17.30
CA LEU A 147 -35.78 15.62 18.34
C LEU A 147 -34.39 14.95 18.52
N GLY A 148 -33.59 14.83 17.46
CA GLY A 148 -32.25 14.27 17.56
C GLY A 148 -31.28 15.09 18.43
N GLU A 149 -31.61 16.33 18.79
CA GLU A 149 -30.84 17.10 19.76
C GLU A 149 -30.83 16.45 21.16
N TYR A 150 -31.84 15.65 21.53
CA TYR A 150 -31.81 14.90 22.79
C TYR A 150 -30.72 13.83 22.81
N ALA A 151 -30.46 13.17 21.67
CA ALA A 151 -29.35 12.23 21.54
C ALA A 151 -28.00 12.94 21.68
N VAL A 152 -27.87 14.13 21.08
CA VAL A 152 -26.66 14.97 21.26
C VAL A 152 -26.49 15.41 22.70
N ALA A 153 -27.55 15.91 23.36
CA ALA A 153 -27.51 16.34 24.76
C ALA A 153 -27.12 15.18 25.70
N PHE A 154 -27.59 13.96 25.40
CA PHE A 154 -27.19 12.76 26.14
C PHE A 154 -25.71 12.40 25.91
N LEU A 155 -25.26 12.32 24.66
CA LEU A 155 -23.88 11.94 24.32
C LEU A 155 -22.84 12.96 24.80
N THR A 156 -23.21 14.24 24.80
CA THR A 156 -22.37 15.34 25.33
C THR A 156 -22.49 15.51 26.85
N LYS A 157 -23.29 14.66 27.51
CA LYS A 157 -23.52 14.65 28.97
C LYS A 157 -24.14 15.94 29.51
N GLU A 158 -24.81 16.70 28.66
CA GLU A 158 -25.62 17.85 29.09
C GLU A 158 -26.85 17.38 29.86
N LEU A 159 -27.49 16.31 29.38
CA LEU A 159 -28.61 15.65 30.04
C LEU A 159 -28.27 14.19 30.33
N THR A 160 -28.78 13.69 31.45
CA THR A 160 -28.77 12.25 31.72
C THR A 160 -29.77 11.51 30.84
N LEU A 161 -29.61 10.19 30.69
CA LEU A 161 -30.55 9.35 29.95
C LEU A 161 -31.99 9.56 30.43
N PHE A 162 -32.22 9.53 31.75
CA PHE A 162 -33.56 9.65 32.32
C PHE A 162 -34.13 11.06 32.16
N GLN A 163 -33.33 12.12 32.25
CA GLN A 163 -33.78 13.46 31.92
C GLN A 163 -34.22 13.58 30.45
N CYS A 164 -33.49 12.97 29.52
CA CYS A 164 -33.94 12.90 28.12
C CYS A 164 -35.27 12.16 27.99
N CYS A 165 -35.40 10.98 28.61
CA CYS A 165 -36.65 10.21 28.58
C CYS A 165 -37.83 10.99 29.18
N ASP A 166 -37.65 11.62 30.35
CA ASP A 166 -38.66 12.44 31.03
C ASP A 166 -39.05 13.64 30.18
N ALA A 167 -38.07 14.35 29.61
CA ALA A 167 -38.31 15.50 28.73
C ALA A 167 -39.08 15.09 27.48
N ILE A 168 -38.63 14.08 26.75
CA ILE A 168 -39.28 13.59 25.52
C ILE A 168 -40.71 13.14 25.82
N TRP A 169 -40.90 12.36 26.89
CA TRP A 169 -42.23 11.86 27.24
C TRP A 169 -43.19 12.99 27.62
N GLY A 170 -42.79 13.86 28.54
CA GLY A 170 -43.66 14.93 29.02
C GLY A 170 -43.90 16.04 27.99
N ILE A 171 -42.92 16.34 27.13
CA ILE A 171 -43.16 17.21 25.96
C ILE A 171 -44.16 16.56 25.01
N GLY A 172 -44.00 15.27 24.74
CA GLY A 172 -44.95 14.52 23.90
C GLY A 172 -46.38 14.62 24.42
N GLU A 173 -46.59 14.39 25.72
CA GLU A 173 -47.91 14.56 26.36
C GLU A 173 -48.40 16.02 26.31
N ALA A 174 -47.52 16.98 26.54
CA ALA A 174 -47.86 18.39 26.51
C ALA A 174 -48.25 18.86 25.10
N LEU A 175 -47.66 18.30 24.04
CA LEU A 175 -47.93 18.67 22.65
C LEU A 175 -49.00 17.81 21.97
N GLU A 176 -49.38 16.68 22.55
CA GLU A 176 -50.39 15.75 22.01
C GLU A 176 -51.69 16.44 21.53
N PRO A 177 -52.25 17.46 22.23
CA PRO A 177 -53.46 18.15 21.75
C PRO A 177 -53.31 18.88 20.42
N LEU A 178 -52.09 19.09 19.92
CA LEU A 178 -51.83 19.68 18.60
C LEU A 178 -51.81 18.64 17.47
N ARG A 179 -52.00 17.35 17.75
CA ARG A 179 -52.06 16.32 16.72
C ARG A 179 -53.13 16.66 15.69
N GLY A 180 -52.75 16.65 14.42
CA GLY A 180 -53.65 16.90 13.31
C GLY A 180 -54.13 18.35 13.18
N THR A 181 -53.61 19.30 13.98
CA THR A 181 -53.99 20.73 13.87
C THR A 181 -53.24 21.47 12.75
N GLY A 182 -52.19 20.85 12.22
CA GLY A 182 -51.37 21.41 11.15
C GLY A 182 -50.54 20.36 10.44
N PHE A 183 -49.54 20.82 9.70
CA PHE A 183 -48.69 19.97 8.87
C PHE A 183 -47.25 20.47 8.80
N MET A 184 -46.38 19.59 8.34
CA MET A 184 -45.06 19.92 7.82
C MET A 184 -44.92 19.40 6.39
N ALA A 185 -44.28 20.18 5.51
CA ALA A 185 -44.06 19.80 4.11
C ALA A 185 -42.71 20.31 3.60
N GLU A 186 -41.99 19.49 2.83
CA GLU A 186 -40.76 19.89 2.16
C GLU A 186 -41.06 20.62 0.85
N VAL A 187 -40.33 21.69 0.59
CA VAL A 187 -40.47 22.50 -0.62
C VAL A 187 -39.12 23.07 -1.05
N SER A 188 -38.92 23.21 -2.36
CA SER A 188 -37.82 24.00 -2.90
C SER A 188 -38.27 25.45 -3.01
N ILE A 189 -37.90 26.27 -2.03
CA ILE A 189 -38.24 27.70 -2.04
C ILE A 189 -37.11 28.50 -2.67
N THR A 190 -37.50 29.34 -3.64
CA THR A 190 -36.65 30.37 -4.24
C THR A 190 -37.04 31.78 -3.81
N ASN A 191 -38.19 31.95 -3.13
CA ASN A 191 -38.72 33.24 -2.66
C ASN A 191 -39.50 33.10 -1.34
N GLU A 192 -38.92 33.54 -0.23
CA GLU A 192 -39.53 33.48 1.12
C GLU A 192 -40.82 34.30 1.25
N ALA A 193 -41.01 35.35 0.45
CA ALA A 193 -42.21 36.20 0.50
C ALA A 193 -43.51 35.43 0.14
N ALA A 194 -43.38 34.25 -0.47
CA ALA A 194 -44.51 33.41 -0.86
C ALA A 194 -45.12 32.59 0.30
N LEU A 195 -44.45 32.53 1.46
CA LEU A 195 -44.82 31.66 2.58
C LEU A 195 -46.13 32.05 3.29
N ARG A 196 -46.46 33.35 3.35
CA ARG A 196 -47.63 33.87 4.10
C ARG A 196 -47.66 33.30 5.54
N ASN A 197 -48.79 32.78 6.00
CA ASN A 197 -49.00 32.21 7.35
C ASN A 197 -48.30 30.85 7.58
N LEU A 198 -47.20 30.59 6.88
CA LEU A 198 -46.36 29.41 7.05
C LEU A 198 -45.04 29.83 7.65
N ASP A 199 -44.58 29.09 8.65
CA ASP A 199 -43.25 29.23 9.22
C ASP A 199 -42.25 28.35 8.44
N ILE A 200 -41.00 28.79 8.33
CA ILE A 200 -39.90 27.91 7.91
C ILE A 200 -39.51 27.08 9.13
N GLY A 201 -39.90 25.80 9.11
CA GLY A 201 -39.59 24.87 10.19
C GLY A 201 -38.15 24.36 10.15
N CYS A 202 -37.64 24.02 8.96
CA CYS A 202 -36.28 23.51 8.80
C CYS A 202 -35.63 24.04 7.51
N ILE A 203 -34.33 24.29 7.55
CA ILE A 203 -33.48 24.54 6.37
C ILE A 203 -32.50 23.36 6.26
N ASN A 204 -32.86 22.34 5.48
CA ASN A 204 -32.11 21.09 5.40
C ASN A 204 -30.92 21.20 4.43
N SER A 205 -31.09 21.85 3.29
CA SER A 205 -30.03 22.15 2.32
C SER A 205 -30.25 23.54 1.69
N PRO A 206 -29.30 24.08 0.92
CA PRO A 206 -29.44 25.41 0.29
C PRO A 206 -30.70 25.58 -0.57
N ASP A 207 -31.25 24.49 -1.09
CA ASP A 207 -32.37 24.43 -2.03
C ASP A 207 -33.60 23.66 -1.49
N LYS A 208 -33.55 23.16 -0.25
CA LYS A 208 -34.63 22.39 0.40
C LYS A 208 -34.92 22.89 1.81
N VAL A 209 -36.16 23.34 1.98
CA VAL A 209 -36.69 23.78 3.28
C VAL A 209 -37.95 23.00 3.62
N VAL A 210 -38.24 22.88 4.91
CA VAL A 210 -39.49 22.32 5.42
C VAL A 210 -40.31 23.48 5.96
N ILE A 211 -41.50 23.65 5.41
CA ILE A 211 -42.50 24.62 5.86
C ILE A 211 -43.46 23.94 6.82
N SER A 212 -43.96 24.71 7.79
CA SER A 212 -44.85 24.23 8.84
C SER A 212 -45.94 25.25 9.15
N GLY A 213 -47.14 24.77 9.47
CA GLY A 213 -48.24 25.67 9.79
C GLY A 213 -49.59 24.97 9.94
N PRO A 214 -50.68 25.75 10.14
CA PRO A 214 -52.02 25.22 10.35
C PRO A 214 -52.59 24.61 9.07
N ASN A 215 -53.51 23.64 9.20
CA ASN A 215 -54.12 22.97 8.04
C ASN A 215 -54.83 23.94 7.07
N THR A 216 -55.29 25.09 7.55
CA THR A 216 -55.90 26.14 6.73
C THR A 216 -54.93 26.73 5.69
N ALA A 217 -53.63 26.59 5.89
CA ALA A 217 -52.58 27.05 4.98
C ALA A 217 -52.07 25.94 4.02
N MET A 218 -52.64 24.73 4.06
CA MET A 218 -52.21 23.61 3.22
C MET A 218 -52.31 23.90 1.71
N SER A 219 -53.35 24.62 1.29
CA SER A 219 -53.52 25.00 -0.12
C SER A 219 -52.37 25.88 -0.63
N ILE A 220 -51.79 26.71 0.24
CA ILE A 220 -50.61 27.52 -0.08
C ILE A 220 -49.41 26.60 -0.27
N ALA A 221 -49.17 25.66 0.65
CA ALA A 221 -48.08 24.70 0.52
C ALA A 221 -48.17 23.88 -0.78
N VAL A 222 -49.36 23.39 -1.13
CA VAL A 222 -49.59 22.67 -2.39
C VAL A 222 -49.31 23.56 -3.61
N SER A 223 -49.71 24.84 -3.57
CA SER A 223 -49.43 25.78 -4.66
C SER A 223 -47.93 26.08 -4.86
N LEU A 224 -47.12 25.90 -3.81
CA LEU A 224 -45.66 25.99 -3.87
C LEU A 224 -45.00 24.68 -4.32
N GLY A 225 -45.78 23.63 -4.60
CA GLY A 225 -45.26 22.31 -4.93
C GLY A 225 -44.67 21.57 -3.74
N ALA A 226 -45.10 21.88 -2.51
CA ALA A 226 -44.61 21.23 -1.31
C ALA A 226 -45.15 19.79 -1.17
N THR A 227 -44.30 18.89 -0.68
CA THR A 227 -44.65 17.50 -0.39
C THR A 227 -44.71 17.29 1.12
N LYS A 228 -45.84 16.79 1.63
CA LYS A 228 -46.03 16.54 3.06
C LYS A 228 -44.97 15.56 3.58
N ILE A 229 -44.39 15.86 4.74
CA ILE A 229 -43.47 14.93 5.42
C ILE A 229 -44.29 13.73 5.94
N PRO A 230 -43.93 12.49 5.57
CA PRO A 230 -44.66 11.32 6.03
C PRO A 230 -44.50 11.14 7.54
N HIS A 231 -45.47 10.49 8.18
CA HIS A 231 -45.44 10.13 9.61
C HIS A 231 -45.37 11.32 10.60
N VAL A 232 -45.45 12.56 10.12
CA VAL A 232 -45.47 13.77 10.97
C VAL A 232 -46.88 14.36 10.98
N GLU A 233 -47.56 14.23 12.12
CA GLU A 233 -48.94 14.70 12.31
C GLU A 233 -49.03 16.02 13.08
N PHE A 234 -47.91 16.70 13.30
CA PHE A 234 -47.81 17.91 14.11
C PHE A 234 -47.10 19.02 13.33
N PRO A 235 -47.51 20.29 13.48
CA PRO A 235 -46.85 21.42 12.84
C PRO A 235 -45.65 21.92 13.67
N PHE A 236 -44.64 21.07 13.90
CA PHE A 236 -43.44 21.47 14.68
C PHE A 236 -42.75 22.68 14.06
N HIS A 237 -41.96 23.41 14.86
CA HIS A 237 -41.18 24.57 14.40
C HIS A 237 -42.04 25.69 13.79
N SER A 238 -43.28 25.83 14.28
CA SER A 238 -44.23 26.85 13.81
C SER A 238 -44.92 27.56 14.97
N SER A 239 -45.54 28.70 14.65
CA SER A 239 -46.39 29.50 15.53
C SER A 239 -47.55 28.72 16.16
N VAL A 240 -48.00 27.61 15.55
CA VAL A 240 -49.05 26.75 16.11
C VAL A 240 -48.62 26.16 17.45
N MET A 241 -47.32 25.90 17.63
CA MET A 241 -46.77 25.38 18.87
C MET A 241 -47.00 26.33 20.06
N ASP A 242 -47.03 27.64 19.85
CA ASP A 242 -47.04 28.67 20.91
C ASP A 242 -48.18 28.49 21.93
N SER A 243 -49.32 27.92 21.50
CA SER A 243 -50.46 27.58 22.37
C SER A 243 -50.14 26.58 23.49
N ARG A 244 -49.00 25.87 23.40
CA ARG A 244 -48.56 24.86 24.37
C ARG A 244 -47.26 25.25 25.09
N LYS A 245 -46.72 26.46 24.87
CA LYS A 245 -45.48 26.94 25.49
C LYS A 245 -45.49 26.77 27.00
N ASP A 246 -46.52 27.28 27.67
CA ASP A 246 -46.59 27.28 29.13
C ASP A 246 -46.63 25.87 29.71
N ALA A 247 -47.35 24.95 29.06
CA ALA A 247 -47.44 23.55 29.47
C ALA A 247 -46.07 22.86 29.38
N VAL A 248 -45.36 23.07 28.27
CA VAL A 248 -44.01 22.52 28.05
C VAL A 248 -43.01 23.11 29.03
N CYS A 249 -42.91 24.44 29.11
CA CYS A 249 -41.92 25.10 29.97
C CYS A 249 -42.16 24.82 31.45
N SER A 250 -43.43 24.76 31.88
CA SER A 250 -43.78 24.40 33.27
C SER A 250 -43.41 22.97 33.61
N PHE A 251 -43.53 22.04 32.65
CA PHE A 251 -43.12 20.65 32.85
C PHE A 251 -41.59 20.53 32.92
N LEU A 252 -40.86 21.09 31.96
CA LEU A 252 -39.41 21.02 31.90
C LEU A 252 -38.73 21.62 33.13
N SER A 253 -39.28 22.73 33.64
CA SER A 253 -38.78 23.36 34.87
C SER A 253 -38.96 22.47 36.11
N LYS A 254 -39.94 21.56 36.14
CA LYS A 254 -40.15 20.63 37.27
C LYS A 254 -39.16 19.46 37.29
N ILE A 255 -38.57 19.13 36.14
CA ILE A 255 -37.59 18.05 36.00
C ILE A 255 -36.16 18.58 35.85
N ASP A 256 -35.94 19.85 36.21
CA ASP A 256 -34.66 20.55 36.14
C ASP A 256 -33.99 20.50 34.75
N VAL A 257 -34.80 20.57 33.69
CA VAL A 257 -34.33 20.64 32.30
C VAL A 257 -34.48 22.08 31.77
N PRO A 258 -33.48 22.67 31.09
CA PRO A 258 -33.53 24.06 30.63
C PRO A 258 -34.70 24.39 29.67
N ALA A 259 -35.82 24.87 30.23
CA ALA A 259 -37.07 25.05 29.50
C ALA A 259 -36.94 25.94 28.26
N GLU A 260 -36.25 27.08 28.36
CA GLU A 260 -36.12 28.04 27.25
C GLU A 260 -35.37 27.44 26.05
N ARG A 261 -34.32 26.64 26.32
CA ARG A 261 -33.55 25.96 25.27
C ARG A 261 -34.43 24.99 24.49
N TRP A 262 -35.13 24.11 25.20
CA TRP A 262 -35.92 23.06 24.55
C TRP A 262 -37.21 23.61 23.94
N TRP A 263 -37.78 24.68 24.51
CA TRP A 263 -38.83 25.43 23.83
C TRP A 263 -38.33 26.01 22.50
N LYS A 264 -37.14 26.61 22.48
CA LYS A 264 -36.51 27.08 21.25
C LYS A 264 -36.27 25.95 20.24
N ASN A 265 -35.89 24.74 20.69
CA ASN A 265 -35.77 23.56 19.82
C ASN A 265 -37.12 23.11 19.22
N ILE A 266 -38.24 23.25 19.94
CA ILE A 266 -39.57 22.85 19.46
C ILE A 266 -40.19 23.90 18.51
N ARG A 267 -40.00 25.18 18.83
CA ARG A 267 -40.66 26.32 18.17
C ARG A 267 -39.80 26.98 17.09
N GLY A 268 -38.48 27.00 17.26
CA GLY A 268 -37.54 27.70 16.37
C GLY A 268 -37.27 26.95 15.08
N CYS A 269 -36.71 27.65 14.09
CA CYS A 269 -36.29 27.03 12.83
C CYS A 269 -35.04 26.15 13.03
N VAL A 270 -35.05 24.93 12.47
CA VAL A 270 -33.88 24.04 12.44
C VAL A 270 -32.94 24.44 11.32
N LEU A 271 -31.79 25.03 11.68
CA LEU A 271 -30.80 25.57 10.74
C LEU A 271 -29.73 24.52 10.35
N PHE A 272 -30.17 23.35 9.88
CA PHE A 272 -29.27 22.21 9.63
C PHE A 272 -28.20 22.48 8.56
N SER A 273 -28.58 23.06 7.42
CA SER A 273 -27.64 23.42 6.35
C SER A 273 -26.56 24.39 6.83
N GLN A 274 -26.92 25.34 7.70
CA GLN A 274 -25.96 26.30 8.25
C GLN A 274 -25.04 25.62 9.26
N ALA A 275 -25.58 24.73 10.11
CA ALA A 275 -24.79 23.96 11.05
C ALA A 275 -23.70 23.14 10.33
N LEU A 276 -24.03 22.48 9.21
CA LEU A 276 -23.05 21.75 8.39
C LEU A 276 -21.91 22.65 7.87
N GLN A 277 -22.24 23.88 7.45
CA GLN A 277 -21.28 24.84 6.93
C GLN A 277 -20.39 25.45 8.03
N THR A 278 -20.86 25.49 9.28
CA THR A 278 -20.10 26.05 10.41
C THR A 278 -19.04 25.13 10.99
N ILE A 279 -19.00 23.86 10.57
CA ILE A 279 -18.02 22.89 11.07
C ILE A 279 -16.63 23.25 10.54
N GLU A 280 -15.72 23.62 11.45
CA GLU A 280 -14.35 24.03 11.11
C GLU A 280 -13.57 22.90 10.43
N GLN A 281 -13.62 21.69 10.99
CA GLN A 281 -13.00 20.49 10.44
C GLN A 281 -14.06 19.65 9.72
N GLN A 282 -14.23 19.92 8.43
CA GLN A 282 -15.26 19.26 7.63
C GLN A 282 -15.11 17.73 7.69
N PRO A 283 -16.17 17.00 8.10
CA PRO A 283 -16.13 15.56 8.20
C PRO A 283 -16.05 14.94 6.81
N THR A 284 -15.31 13.85 6.68
CA THR A 284 -15.24 13.10 5.41
C THR A 284 -16.36 12.09 5.28
N ILE A 285 -16.93 11.66 6.41
CA ILE A 285 -18.02 10.67 6.48
C ILE A 285 -19.06 11.15 7.49
N PHE A 286 -20.32 11.08 7.06
CA PHE A 286 -21.47 11.28 7.91
C PHE A 286 -22.20 9.96 8.15
N LEU A 287 -22.50 9.68 9.41
CA LEU A 287 -23.28 8.53 9.83
C LEU A 287 -24.60 9.05 10.37
N GLU A 288 -25.68 8.79 9.64
CA GLU A 288 -27.03 9.13 10.06
C GLU A 288 -27.58 8.00 10.94
N LEU A 289 -27.81 8.30 12.20
CA LEU A 289 -28.34 7.38 13.20
C LEU A 289 -29.86 7.55 13.24
N GLY A 290 -30.55 7.23 12.14
CA GLY A 290 -32.01 7.21 12.05
C GLY A 290 -32.52 5.84 11.61
N GLN A 291 -33.82 5.58 11.76
CA GLN A 291 -34.44 4.34 11.30
C GLN A 291 -34.46 4.25 9.76
N GLN A 292 -34.72 5.39 9.12
CA GLN A 292 -34.67 5.57 7.68
C GLN A 292 -33.70 6.69 7.29
N THR A 293 -33.41 6.75 5.99
CA THR A 293 -32.59 7.82 5.41
C THR A 293 -33.43 9.08 5.25
N ALA A 294 -33.16 10.11 6.06
CA ALA A 294 -33.85 11.40 6.02
C ALA A 294 -32.90 12.57 5.72
N LEU A 295 -31.72 12.60 6.34
CA LEU A 295 -30.78 13.73 6.27
C LEU A 295 -29.59 13.48 5.35
N SER A 296 -29.24 12.24 5.04
CA SER A 296 -28.11 11.92 4.16
C SER A 296 -28.16 12.64 2.80
N PRO A 297 -29.32 12.75 2.11
CA PRO A 297 -29.40 13.53 0.87
C PRO A 297 -29.09 15.02 1.08
N ALA A 298 -29.49 15.59 2.23
CA ALA A 298 -29.24 16.99 2.56
C ALA A 298 -27.75 17.24 2.87
N VAL A 299 -27.07 16.30 3.54
CA VAL A 299 -25.62 16.32 3.75
C VAL A 299 -24.89 16.32 2.41
N VAL A 300 -25.20 15.36 1.53
CA VAL A 300 -24.56 15.25 0.20
C VAL A 300 -24.77 16.53 -0.62
N ARG A 301 -25.97 17.12 -0.61
CA ARG A 301 -26.24 18.37 -1.32
C ARG A 301 -25.49 19.57 -0.78
N THR A 302 -25.29 19.64 0.54
CA THR A 302 -24.74 20.83 1.20
C THR A 302 -23.21 20.85 1.17
N ILE A 303 -22.57 19.69 1.40
CA ILE A 303 -21.10 19.60 1.54
C ILE A 303 -20.44 18.56 0.63
N GLY A 304 -21.22 17.72 -0.08
CA GLY A 304 -20.68 16.81 -1.10
C GLY A 304 -19.91 15.60 -0.58
N VAL A 305 -20.11 15.20 0.67
CA VAL A 305 -19.40 14.07 1.30
C VAL A 305 -20.29 12.84 1.45
N ASP A 306 -19.66 11.67 1.64
CA ASP A 306 -20.37 10.41 1.83
C ASP A 306 -21.20 10.42 3.12
N SER A 307 -22.46 9.98 3.02
CA SER A 307 -23.39 9.87 4.14
C SER A 307 -24.14 8.54 4.11
N PHE A 308 -24.26 7.88 5.26
CA PHE A 308 -24.88 6.56 5.37
C PHE A 308 -25.89 6.50 6.51
N CYS A 309 -27.10 6.01 6.24
CA CYS A 309 -28.04 5.58 7.28
C CYS A 309 -27.55 4.28 7.92
N VAL A 310 -27.16 4.34 9.20
CA VAL A 310 -26.52 3.23 9.90
C VAL A 310 -27.46 2.04 10.04
N THR A 311 -28.74 2.27 10.38
CA THR A 311 -29.74 1.20 10.54
C THR A 311 -29.84 0.31 9.30
N GLN A 312 -29.79 0.90 8.11
CA GLN A 312 -29.94 0.17 6.84
C GLN A 312 -28.61 -0.36 6.31
N HIS A 313 -27.49 0.28 6.65
CA HIS A 313 -26.21 0.09 5.98
C HIS A 313 -25.01 -0.03 6.93
N ILE A 314 -25.21 -0.54 8.15
CA ILE A 314 -24.16 -0.61 9.19
C ILE A 314 -22.86 -1.27 8.70
N VAL A 315 -22.96 -2.41 7.99
CA VAL A 315 -21.78 -3.11 7.46
C VAL A 315 -21.06 -2.23 6.43
N LYS A 316 -21.79 -1.55 5.54
CA LYS A 316 -21.21 -0.62 4.55
C LYS A 316 -20.55 0.58 5.24
N ALA A 317 -21.18 1.15 6.27
CA ALA A 317 -20.61 2.25 7.04
C ALA A 317 -19.28 1.83 7.72
N LEU A 318 -19.26 0.70 8.42
CA LEU A 318 -18.06 0.22 9.12
C LEU A 318 -16.94 -0.19 8.16
N THR A 319 -17.28 -0.79 7.02
CA THR A 319 -16.29 -1.12 5.98
C THR A 319 -15.70 0.14 5.34
N THR A 320 -16.49 1.19 5.14
CA THR A 320 -16.00 2.49 4.66
C THR A 320 -15.06 3.11 5.69
N LEU A 321 -15.43 3.11 6.98
CA LEU A 321 -14.54 3.57 8.06
C LEU A 321 -13.22 2.76 8.09
N ARG A 322 -13.30 1.44 7.90
CA ARG A 322 -12.11 0.57 7.84
C ARG A 322 -11.14 0.99 6.73
N GLN A 323 -11.65 1.29 5.54
CA GLN A 323 -10.87 1.77 4.39
C GLN A 323 -10.22 3.13 4.67
N GLN A 324 -10.86 3.97 5.48
CA GLN A 324 -10.30 5.26 5.94
C GLN A 324 -9.33 5.13 7.13
N GLY A 325 -8.95 3.91 7.50
CA GLY A 325 -7.94 3.66 8.54
C GLY A 325 -8.49 3.44 9.95
N TYR A 326 -9.82 3.50 10.16
CA TYR A 326 -10.40 3.13 11.45
C TYR A 326 -10.24 1.64 11.73
N ARG A 327 -10.12 1.30 13.02
CA ARG A 327 -10.08 -0.09 13.47
C ARG A 327 -11.51 -0.45 13.85
N ILE A 328 -11.98 -1.56 13.31
CA ILE A 328 -13.34 -2.01 13.56
C ILE A 328 -13.29 -3.25 14.44
N ASN A 329 -13.95 -3.18 15.59
CA ASN A 329 -14.20 -4.30 16.47
C ASN A 329 -15.48 -5.02 16.04
N TRP A 330 -15.34 -5.95 15.10
CA TRP A 330 -16.47 -6.69 14.55
C TRP A 330 -17.15 -7.64 15.55
N ARG A 331 -16.48 -7.96 16.67
CA ARG A 331 -17.11 -8.70 17.77
C ARG A 331 -18.22 -7.89 18.45
N ALA A 332 -18.20 -6.56 18.36
CA ALA A 332 -19.29 -5.72 18.86
C ALA A 332 -20.60 -5.96 18.10
N LEU A 333 -20.53 -6.33 16.80
CA LEU A 333 -21.70 -6.61 15.97
C LEU A 333 -22.12 -8.07 16.04
N TYR A 334 -21.18 -8.98 15.83
CA TYR A 334 -21.50 -10.41 15.64
C TYR A 334 -21.25 -11.26 16.90
N GLY A 335 -20.85 -10.65 18.02
CA GLY A 335 -20.48 -11.36 19.23
C GLY A 335 -19.19 -12.16 19.10
N ALA A 336 -19.00 -13.15 19.98
CA ALA A 336 -17.90 -14.09 19.87
C ALA A 336 -18.23 -15.14 18.80
N PHE A 337 -17.46 -15.15 17.72
CA PHE A 337 -17.51 -16.18 16.68
C PHE A 337 -16.19 -16.97 16.66
N PRO A 338 -16.25 -18.29 16.43
CA PRO A 338 -15.06 -19.11 16.28
C PRO A 338 -14.27 -18.64 15.05
N LEU A 339 -13.05 -18.16 15.29
CA LEU A 339 -12.09 -17.81 14.24
C LEU A 339 -11.45 -19.09 13.71
N LEU A 340 -11.10 -19.11 12.43
CA LEU A 340 -10.19 -20.12 11.90
C LEU A 340 -8.81 -19.88 12.52
N GLU A 341 -8.27 -20.90 13.20
CA GLU A 341 -6.90 -20.87 13.72
C GLU A 341 -5.86 -20.92 12.58
N GLU A 342 -6.23 -21.47 11.43
CA GLU A 342 -5.35 -21.61 10.27
C GLU A 342 -5.28 -20.31 9.45
N SER A 343 -4.07 -19.92 9.07
CA SER A 343 -3.85 -18.81 8.15
C SER A 343 -4.47 -19.18 6.80
N LEU A 344 -5.56 -18.50 6.45
CA LEU A 344 -6.44 -18.86 5.33
C LEU A 344 -5.78 -18.84 3.96
N VAL A 345 -4.70 -18.08 3.80
CA VAL A 345 -3.92 -17.96 2.56
C VAL A 345 -2.51 -17.51 2.96
N GLU A 346 -1.46 -18.19 2.51
CA GLU A 346 -0.12 -17.62 2.54
C GLU A 346 -0.13 -16.34 1.70
N LEU A 347 0.22 -15.20 2.30
CA LEU A 347 0.26 -13.92 1.58
C LEU A 347 1.12 -14.10 0.32
N PRO A 348 0.62 -13.77 -0.88
CA PRO A 348 1.42 -13.83 -2.10
C PRO A 348 2.51 -12.75 -1.98
N LEU A 349 3.69 -13.17 -1.51
CA LEU A 349 4.84 -12.29 -1.39
C LEU A 349 5.26 -11.90 -2.81
N HIS A 350 5.50 -10.60 -3.03
CA HIS A 350 6.26 -10.16 -4.19
C HIS A 350 7.69 -10.66 -4.01
N LEU A 351 7.97 -11.83 -4.59
CA LEU A 351 9.28 -12.48 -4.56
C LEU A 351 10.19 -11.81 -5.59
N GLU A 352 10.63 -10.59 -5.31
CA GLU A 352 11.82 -10.06 -5.95
C GLU A 352 13.06 -10.70 -5.31
N PRO A 353 14.05 -11.15 -6.09
CA PRO A 353 15.24 -11.78 -5.56
C PRO A 353 16.10 -10.76 -4.79
N HIS A 354 15.99 -10.77 -3.46
CA HIS A 354 16.77 -9.95 -2.53
C HIS A 354 17.93 -10.73 -1.89
N TRP A 355 18.54 -11.65 -2.63
CA TRP A 355 19.66 -12.47 -2.14
C TRP A 355 20.97 -12.02 -2.76
N PHE A 356 22.00 -11.84 -1.93
CA PHE A 356 23.38 -11.80 -2.39
C PHE A 356 23.90 -13.23 -2.48
N GLU A 357 23.83 -13.84 -3.67
CA GLU A 357 24.43 -15.16 -3.90
C GLU A 357 25.93 -15.01 -4.20
N SER A 358 26.79 -15.67 -3.42
CA SER A 358 28.22 -15.72 -3.73
C SER A 358 28.46 -16.58 -4.97
N ILE A 359 29.51 -16.26 -5.73
CA ILE A 359 29.85 -16.99 -6.95
C ILE A 359 30.04 -18.49 -6.69
N ASP A 360 30.56 -18.85 -5.51
CA ASP A 360 30.79 -20.25 -5.11
C ASP A 360 29.47 -21.01 -4.86
N SER A 361 28.47 -20.34 -4.27
CA SER A 361 27.14 -20.89 -4.06
C SER A 361 26.39 -21.08 -5.38
N PHE A 362 26.48 -20.09 -6.28
CA PHE A 362 25.91 -20.18 -7.63
C PHE A 362 26.51 -21.35 -8.41
N ARG A 363 27.84 -21.51 -8.36
CA ARG A 363 28.56 -22.57 -9.06
C ARG A 363 28.20 -23.96 -8.55
N SER A 364 28.13 -24.12 -7.23
CA SER A 364 27.70 -25.37 -6.57
C SER A 364 26.27 -25.74 -6.97
N ARG A 365 25.35 -24.76 -6.97
CA ARG A 365 23.93 -24.96 -7.35
C ARG A 365 23.74 -25.30 -8.83
N MET A 366 24.54 -24.72 -9.72
CA MET A 366 24.47 -24.95 -11.17
C MET A 366 25.17 -26.24 -11.62
N GLY A 367 25.70 -27.04 -10.68
CA GLY A 367 26.31 -28.33 -10.99
C GLY A 367 27.68 -28.22 -11.66
N PHE A 368 28.38 -27.09 -11.50
CA PHE A 368 29.79 -27.02 -11.88
C PHE A 368 30.59 -27.91 -10.92
N PRO A 369 31.23 -28.99 -11.40
CA PRO A 369 31.92 -29.92 -10.51
C PRO A 369 33.14 -29.23 -9.89
N MET A 370 33.24 -29.30 -8.56
CA MET A 370 34.46 -29.00 -7.79
C MET A 370 35.57 -29.99 -8.20
N SER A 371 36.19 -29.77 -9.36
CA SER A 371 37.21 -30.66 -9.93
C SER A 371 38.60 -30.11 -9.64
N TYR A 372 39.53 -31.02 -9.39
CA TYR A 372 40.94 -30.83 -9.02
C TYR A 372 41.57 -29.51 -9.52
N LYS A 373 41.72 -28.54 -8.61
CA LYS A 373 42.53 -27.34 -8.83
C LYS A 373 43.93 -27.71 -9.29
N VAL A 374 44.46 -27.01 -10.29
CA VAL A 374 45.90 -27.01 -10.59
C VAL A 374 46.64 -26.61 -9.31
N PRO A 375 47.59 -27.43 -8.79
CA PRO A 375 48.30 -27.08 -7.59
C PRO A 375 49.38 -26.04 -7.91
N SER A 376 49.10 -24.74 -7.82
CA SER A 376 50.14 -23.78 -7.41
C SER A 376 49.60 -22.45 -6.94
N SER A 377 50.08 -22.00 -5.79
CA SER A 377 49.80 -20.72 -5.14
C SER A 377 50.51 -19.52 -5.80
N VAL A 378 50.56 -19.44 -7.14
CA VAL A 378 51.41 -18.45 -7.85
C VAL A 378 50.70 -17.67 -8.98
N SER A 379 49.62 -18.16 -9.60
CA SER A 379 48.90 -17.40 -10.65
C SER A 379 47.37 -17.49 -10.53
N CYS A 380 46.73 -16.36 -10.23
CA CYS A 380 45.27 -16.23 -10.10
C CYS A 380 44.51 -16.45 -11.42
N VAL A 381 45.19 -16.40 -12.57
CA VAL A 381 44.57 -16.57 -13.89
C VAL A 381 44.38 -18.06 -14.21
N LEU A 382 45.37 -18.91 -13.89
CA LEU A 382 45.26 -20.36 -14.12
C LEU A 382 44.36 -21.08 -13.11
N ASP A 383 44.03 -20.46 -11.97
CA ASP A 383 43.02 -20.97 -11.03
C ASP A 383 41.62 -21.11 -11.64
N HIS A 384 41.38 -20.45 -12.79
CA HIS A 384 40.14 -20.52 -13.54
C HIS A 384 40.12 -21.63 -14.61
N PHE A 385 41.21 -22.40 -14.73
CA PHE A 385 41.36 -23.47 -15.70
C PHE A 385 41.29 -24.85 -15.04
N ASP A 386 40.54 -25.74 -15.65
CA ASP A 386 40.49 -27.15 -15.29
C ASP A 386 41.56 -27.92 -16.06
N SER A 387 42.33 -28.75 -15.35
CA SER A 387 43.24 -29.70 -15.99
C SER A 387 42.46 -30.88 -16.56
N ILE A 388 42.60 -31.12 -17.86
CA ILE A 388 41.99 -32.27 -18.51
C ILE A 388 43.03 -33.40 -18.56
N PRO A 389 42.77 -34.57 -17.95
CA PRO A 389 43.69 -35.70 -18.06
C PRO A 389 43.83 -36.09 -19.54
N PRO A 390 45.07 -36.22 -20.06
CA PRO A 390 45.27 -36.58 -21.46
C PRO A 390 44.62 -37.94 -21.75
N SER A 391 43.77 -38.00 -22.76
CA SER A 391 43.18 -39.24 -23.27
C SER A 391 43.71 -39.48 -24.69
N GLY A 392 44.52 -40.52 -24.88
CA GLY A 392 45.18 -40.79 -26.16
C GLY A 392 46.46 -41.62 -26.03
N ARG A 393 47.13 -41.87 -27.17
CA ARG A 393 48.46 -42.50 -27.21
C ARG A 393 49.52 -41.51 -26.68
N PRO A 394 50.54 -41.97 -25.93
CA PRO A 394 51.50 -41.11 -25.24
C PRO A 394 52.33 -40.18 -26.15
N GLU A 395 52.47 -40.51 -27.43
CA GLU A 395 53.28 -39.73 -28.39
C GLU A 395 52.55 -38.48 -28.94
N ASP A 396 51.21 -38.43 -28.86
CA ASP A 396 50.38 -37.30 -29.33
C ASP A 396 49.76 -36.49 -28.18
N THR A 397 50.03 -36.87 -26.92
CA THR A 397 49.45 -36.21 -25.76
C THR A 397 50.23 -34.96 -25.38
N PRO A 398 49.57 -33.79 -25.28
CA PRO A 398 50.24 -32.58 -24.85
C PRO A 398 50.75 -32.72 -23.42
N ALA A 399 51.89 -32.10 -23.14
CA ALA A 399 52.47 -32.05 -21.79
C ALA A 399 51.54 -31.34 -20.81
N LEU A 400 50.73 -30.40 -21.30
CA LEU A 400 49.70 -29.71 -20.52
C LEU A 400 48.49 -29.38 -21.41
N LEU A 401 47.29 -29.73 -20.93
CA LEU A 401 46.01 -29.36 -21.54
C LEU A 401 45.10 -28.76 -20.47
N LEU A 402 44.76 -27.49 -20.65
CA LEU A 402 43.90 -26.73 -19.74
C LEU A 402 42.70 -26.17 -20.49
N GLU A 403 41.51 -26.21 -19.90
CA GLU A 403 40.32 -25.54 -20.42
C GLU A 403 39.69 -24.62 -19.38
N ALA A 404 39.18 -23.49 -19.84
CA ALA A 404 38.39 -22.56 -19.03
C ALA A 404 37.21 -22.01 -19.81
N THR A 405 36.15 -21.66 -19.10
CA THR A 405 35.03 -20.87 -19.59
C THR A 405 35.03 -19.51 -18.91
N PHE A 406 34.90 -18.45 -19.69
CA PHE A 406 34.92 -17.08 -19.18
C PHE A 406 33.90 -16.23 -19.95
N ASP A 407 33.43 -15.21 -19.24
CA ASP A 407 32.64 -14.11 -19.73
C ASP A 407 33.13 -12.81 -19.05
N SER A 408 32.52 -11.68 -19.40
CA SER A 408 32.82 -10.39 -18.79
C SER A 408 32.50 -10.32 -17.29
N SER A 409 31.69 -11.24 -16.76
CA SER A 409 31.38 -11.31 -15.32
C SER A 409 32.43 -12.09 -14.53
N SER A 410 32.99 -13.15 -15.12
CA SER A 410 34.02 -14.01 -14.51
C SER A 410 35.39 -13.33 -14.49
N PHE A 411 35.70 -12.52 -15.51
CA PHE A 411 36.91 -11.69 -15.55
C PHE A 411 36.54 -10.21 -15.74
N PRO A 412 36.30 -9.45 -14.65
CA PRO A 412 35.90 -8.04 -14.73
C PRO A 412 36.88 -7.13 -15.49
N LEU A 413 38.14 -7.55 -15.62
CA LEU A 413 39.12 -6.85 -16.47
C LEU A 413 38.71 -6.86 -17.95
N LEU A 414 38.18 -7.97 -18.47
CA LEU A 414 37.75 -8.06 -19.87
C LEU A 414 36.62 -7.07 -20.18
N ALA A 415 35.76 -6.79 -19.21
CA ALA A 415 34.67 -5.81 -19.36
C ALA A 415 35.18 -4.39 -19.65
N ASP A 416 36.40 -4.05 -19.20
CA ASP A 416 36.99 -2.72 -19.34
C ASP A 416 37.96 -2.61 -20.54
N HIS A 417 38.13 -3.67 -21.35
CA HIS A 417 38.95 -3.64 -22.56
C HIS A 417 38.05 -3.71 -23.80
N ILE A 418 37.52 -2.56 -24.22
CA ILE A 418 36.48 -2.48 -25.25
C ILE A 418 37.09 -1.95 -26.56
N PHE A 419 36.82 -2.65 -27.65
CA PHE A 419 37.15 -2.23 -29.01
C PHE A 419 35.88 -2.30 -29.88
N ASN A 420 35.54 -1.24 -30.61
CA ASN A 420 34.32 -1.16 -31.42
C ASN A 420 33.04 -1.56 -30.64
N LYS A 421 32.93 -1.16 -29.37
CA LYS A 421 31.82 -1.46 -28.45
C LYS A 421 31.67 -2.94 -28.06
N ALA A 422 32.64 -3.79 -28.42
CA ALA A 422 32.70 -5.18 -27.98
C ALA A 422 33.89 -5.39 -27.02
N SER A 423 33.70 -6.22 -26.00
CA SER A 423 34.79 -6.63 -25.12
C SER A 423 35.75 -7.52 -25.91
N LEU A 424 37.00 -7.07 -26.03
CA LEU A 424 38.07 -7.73 -26.76
C LEU A 424 39.08 -8.26 -25.74
N VAL A 425 39.48 -9.51 -25.84
CA VAL A 425 40.52 -10.06 -24.96
C VAL A 425 41.86 -9.38 -25.28
N PRO A 426 42.51 -8.71 -24.30
CA PRO A 426 43.76 -7.98 -24.53
C PRO A 426 44.90 -8.91 -24.97
N GLY A 427 45.82 -8.41 -25.80
CA GLY A 427 47.04 -9.13 -26.16
C GLY A 427 47.89 -9.52 -24.93
N THR A 428 47.93 -8.64 -23.93
CA THR A 428 48.63 -8.85 -22.66
C THR A 428 48.04 -9.99 -21.83
N PHE A 429 46.75 -10.29 -21.98
CA PHE A 429 46.12 -11.44 -21.31
C PHE A 429 46.70 -12.76 -21.82
N TRP A 430 46.94 -12.88 -23.13
CA TRP A 430 47.59 -14.07 -23.70
C TRP A 430 49.04 -14.21 -23.25
N ILE A 431 49.77 -13.09 -23.15
CA ILE A 431 51.15 -13.07 -22.66
C ILE A 431 51.20 -13.56 -21.21
N GLU A 432 50.28 -13.11 -20.36
CA GLU A 432 50.17 -13.56 -18.97
C GLU A 432 49.85 -15.05 -18.87
N LEU A 433 48.99 -15.56 -19.76
CA LEU A 433 48.70 -17.00 -19.85
C LEU A 433 49.93 -17.82 -20.27
N PHE A 434 50.73 -17.35 -21.24
CA PHE A 434 51.98 -18.01 -21.61
C PHE A 434 52.98 -18.00 -20.45
N ALA A 435 53.14 -16.86 -19.77
CA ALA A 435 54.01 -16.75 -18.60
C ALA A 435 53.55 -17.68 -17.47
N SER A 436 52.25 -17.69 -17.18
CA SER A 436 51.66 -18.58 -16.16
C SER A 436 51.80 -20.05 -16.54
N THR A 437 51.70 -20.39 -17.83
CA THR A 437 51.94 -21.75 -18.34
C THR A 437 53.37 -22.21 -18.08
N ALA A 438 54.36 -21.33 -18.26
CA ALA A 438 55.74 -21.63 -17.93
C ALA A 438 55.87 -22.03 -16.45
N HIS A 439 55.22 -21.29 -15.55
CA HIS A 439 55.21 -21.57 -14.11
C HIS A 439 54.51 -22.89 -13.76
N ALA A 440 53.45 -23.25 -14.49
CA ALA A 440 52.71 -24.49 -14.29
C ALA A 440 53.50 -25.73 -14.75
N ILE A 441 54.30 -25.60 -15.81
CA ILE A 441 55.15 -26.69 -16.32
C ILE A 441 56.40 -26.88 -15.44
N LEU A 442 57.06 -25.77 -15.06
CA LEU A 442 58.29 -25.77 -14.26
C LEU A 442 58.23 -24.62 -13.23
N PRO A 443 58.32 -24.91 -11.91
CA PRO A 443 58.29 -23.89 -10.88
C PRO A 443 59.41 -22.84 -11.05
N PRO A 444 59.15 -21.55 -10.76
CA PRO A 444 60.09 -20.44 -10.97
C PRO A 444 61.36 -20.51 -10.11
N SER A 445 61.39 -21.34 -9.07
CA SER A 445 62.57 -21.59 -8.24
C SER A 445 63.68 -22.38 -8.95
N LEU A 446 63.40 -22.95 -10.13
CA LEU A 446 64.30 -23.86 -10.84
C LEU A 446 65.00 -23.23 -12.07
N ALA A 447 64.36 -22.30 -12.78
CA ALA A 447 64.91 -21.70 -14.01
C ALA A 447 64.12 -20.45 -14.47
N PRO A 448 64.77 -19.37 -14.96
CA PRO A 448 64.08 -18.33 -15.74
C PRO A 448 63.51 -18.90 -17.04
N SER A 449 62.29 -18.48 -17.39
CA SER A 449 61.62 -18.81 -18.66
C SER A 449 61.56 -17.60 -19.57
N ILE A 450 61.69 -17.84 -20.88
CA ILE A 450 61.53 -16.81 -21.92
C ILE A 450 60.37 -17.22 -22.81
N VAL A 451 59.37 -16.35 -22.92
CA VAL A 451 58.29 -16.49 -23.92
C VAL A 451 58.76 -15.81 -25.21
N ARG A 452 59.00 -16.60 -26.26
CA ARG A 452 59.50 -16.15 -27.57
C ARG A 452 58.46 -16.38 -28.64
N ASN A 453 58.61 -15.67 -29.76
CA ASN A 453 57.77 -15.79 -30.95
C ASN A 453 56.26 -15.75 -30.62
N VAL A 454 55.85 -14.77 -29.80
CA VAL A 454 54.43 -14.54 -29.51
C VAL A 454 53.74 -14.06 -30.79
N GLU A 455 52.80 -14.86 -31.28
CA GLU A 455 51.97 -14.55 -32.43
C GLU A 455 50.51 -14.46 -32.01
N PHE A 456 49.86 -13.34 -32.35
CA PHE A 456 48.41 -13.16 -32.21
C PHE A 456 47.75 -13.50 -33.55
N LYS A 457 47.07 -14.65 -33.61
CA LYS A 457 46.49 -15.20 -34.84
C LYS A 457 45.09 -14.68 -35.13
N ALA A 458 44.28 -14.51 -34.09
CA ALA A 458 42.91 -14.04 -34.21
C ALA A 458 42.48 -13.23 -32.96
N ALA A 459 41.66 -12.21 -33.18
CA ALA A 459 41.01 -11.46 -32.11
C ALA A 459 39.89 -12.30 -31.47
N CYS A 460 39.85 -12.32 -30.13
CA CYS A 460 38.81 -13.03 -29.37
C CYS A 460 37.88 -12.00 -28.72
N PHE A 461 36.60 -12.03 -29.09
CA PHE A 461 35.58 -11.16 -28.51
C PHE A 461 34.71 -11.95 -27.52
N THR A 462 34.38 -11.35 -26.39
CA THR A 462 33.53 -11.93 -25.36
C THR A 462 32.22 -11.15 -25.25
N PRO A 463 31.10 -11.66 -25.80
CA PRO A 463 29.81 -11.00 -25.66
C PRO A 463 29.36 -10.94 -24.20
N PRO A 464 28.61 -9.91 -23.79
CA PRO A 464 28.07 -9.83 -22.44
C PRO A 464 27.10 -10.99 -22.18
N ASN A 465 27.26 -11.65 -21.03
CA ASN A 465 26.44 -12.79 -20.58
C ASN A 465 26.52 -14.07 -21.45
N GLU A 466 27.51 -14.19 -22.34
CA GLU A 466 27.76 -15.41 -23.09
C GLU A 466 29.15 -16.00 -22.78
N LEU A 467 29.19 -17.32 -22.58
CA LEU A 467 30.41 -18.03 -22.17
C LEU A 467 31.29 -18.40 -23.37
N THR A 468 32.51 -17.88 -23.39
CA THR A 468 33.54 -18.29 -24.35
C THR A 468 34.43 -19.37 -23.73
N LYS A 469 34.76 -20.43 -24.48
CA LYS A 469 35.72 -21.44 -24.03
C LYS A 469 37.13 -21.11 -24.53
N ILE A 470 38.13 -21.22 -23.66
CA ILE A 470 39.55 -21.21 -24.03
C ILE A 470 40.11 -22.60 -23.76
N ARG A 471 40.97 -23.06 -24.66
CA ARG A 471 41.82 -24.22 -24.50
C ARG A 471 43.27 -23.78 -24.64
N LEU A 472 44.09 -24.13 -23.66
CA LEU A 472 45.52 -23.96 -23.68
C LEU A 472 46.18 -25.33 -23.81
N THR A 473 47.10 -25.44 -24.76
CA THR A 473 47.82 -26.69 -25.04
C THR A 473 49.31 -26.39 -25.11
N ALA A 474 50.11 -27.09 -24.31
CA ALA A 474 51.56 -27.05 -24.37
C ALA A 474 52.10 -28.43 -24.81
N THR A 475 52.86 -28.44 -25.90
CA THR A 475 53.50 -29.65 -26.44
C THR A 475 55.01 -29.53 -26.30
N CYS A 476 55.66 -30.60 -25.82
CA CYS A 476 57.11 -30.64 -25.70
C CYS A 476 57.73 -30.60 -27.10
N ARG A 477 58.65 -29.67 -27.33
CA ARG A 477 59.41 -29.55 -28.58
C ARG A 477 60.75 -30.23 -28.44
N ASP A 478 61.49 -29.86 -27.39
CA ASP A 478 62.74 -30.48 -26.94
C ASP A 478 62.77 -30.51 -25.40
N GLU A 479 63.80 -31.07 -24.76
CA GLU A 479 63.91 -31.18 -23.28
C GLU A 479 63.76 -29.85 -22.51
N LYS A 480 63.90 -28.70 -23.17
CA LYS A 480 63.88 -27.36 -22.55
C LYS A 480 62.93 -26.38 -23.21
N SER A 481 62.15 -26.82 -24.21
CA SER A 481 61.30 -25.94 -25.01
C SER A 481 59.90 -26.54 -25.21
N PHE A 482 58.88 -25.68 -25.10
CA PHE A 482 57.48 -26.08 -25.27
C PHE A 482 56.81 -25.14 -26.27
N ASP A 483 56.13 -25.73 -27.26
CA ASP A 483 55.23 -24.99 -28.13
C ASP A 483 53.88 -24.85 -27.41
N VAL A 484 53.43 -23.62 -27.19
CA VAL A 484 52.17 -23.34 -26.50
C VAL A 484 51.20 -22.66 -27.44
N THR A 485 50.01 -23.26 -27.57
CA THR A 485 48.90 -22.72 -28.38
C THR A 485 47.69 -22.47 -27.49
N ILE A 486 47.11 -21.29 -27.63
CA ILE A 486 45.85 -20.89 -26.98
C ILE A 486 44.79 -20.78 -28.07
N SER A 487 43.72 -21.54 -27.93
CA SER A 487 42.58 -21.55 -28.85
C SER A 487 41.31 -21.14 -28.14
N CYS A 488 40.45 -20.40 -28.83
CA CYS A 488 39.16 -19.94 -28.30
C CYS A 488 38.02 -20.53 -29.13
N ARG A 489 36.92 -20.84 -28.45
CA ARG A 489 35.65 -21.24 -29.06
C ARG A 489 34.55 -20.30 -28.56
N PRO A 490 34.15 -19.31 -29.38
CA PRO A 490 33.00 -18.46 -29.09
C PRO A 490 31.71 -19.26 -28.95
N PRO A 491 30.68 -18.71 -28.28
CA PRO A 491 29.36 -19.35 -28.12
C PRO A 491 28.74 -19.81 -29.45
N ALA A 492 28.90 -18.98 -30.49
CA ALA A 492 28.36 -19.23 -31.83
C ALA A 492 29.12 -20.27 -32.66
N SER A 493 30.26 -20.78 -32.18
CA SER A 493 31.11 -21.74 -32.91
C SER A 493 31.14 -23.12 -32.22
N SER A 494 31.09 -24.17 -33.03
CA SER A 494 31.32 -25.55 -32.57
C SER A 494 32.81 -25.92 -32.48
N GLU A 495 33.70 -25.18 -33.14
CA GLU A 495 35.13 -25.50 -33.26
C GLU A 495 36.04 -24.48 -32.57
N PHE A 496 37.16 -24.98 -32.03
CA PHE A 496 38.22 -24.15 -31.47
C PHE A 496 39.07 -23.54 -32.58
N SER A 497 39.33 -22.25 -32.48
CA SER A 497 40.19 -21.51 -33.40
C SER A 497 41.43 -20.99 -32.66
N PRO A 498 42.64 -21.07 -33.24
CA PRO A 498 43.85 -20.62 -32.58
C PRO A 498 43.86 -19.09 -32.46
N CYS A 499 43.95 -18.59 -31.22
CA CYS A 499 43.96 -17.16 -30.90
C CYS A 499 45.39 -16.63 -30.77
N ALA A 500 46.26 -17.38 -30.09
CA ALA A 500 47.66 -17.02 -29.90
C ALA A 500 48.57 -18.24 -29.83
N SER A 501 49.84 -18.09 -30.21
CA SER A 501 50.87 -19.11 -29.99
C SER A 501 52.19 -18.49 -29.55
N SER A 502 52.99 -19.26 -28.82
CA SER A 502 54.35 -18.89 -28.43
C SER A 502 55.22 -20.11 -28.21
N ILE A 503 56.52 -19.89 -28.06
CA ILE A 503 57.50 -20.89 -27.64
C ILE A 503 57.98 -20.49 -26.25
N ILE A 504 57.92 -21.40 -25.29
CA ILE A 504 58.47 -21.22 -23.95
C ILE A 504 59.81 -21.95 -23.88
N GLU A 505 60.89 -21.22 -23.62
CA GLU A 505 62.25 -21.74 -23.45
C GLU A 505 62.70 -21.59 -22.00
N PHE A 506 63.18 -22.67 -21.38
CA PHE A 506 63.73 -22.65 -20.02
C PHE A 506 65.26 -22.58 -20.02
N HIS A 507 65.81 -21.59 -19.32
CA HIS A 507 67.25 -21.36 -19.23
C HIS A 507 67.80 -21.71 -17.84
N PRO A 508 69.01 -22.29 -17.73
CA PRO A 508 69.63 -22.50 -16.44
C PRO A 508 69.91 -21.14 -15.74
N ALA A 509 69.67 -21.08 -14.44
CA ALA A 509 69.74 -19.86 -13.62
C ALA A 509 71.12 -19.16 -13.59
N THR A 510 72.16 -19.77 -14.14
CA THR A 510 73.52 -19.23 -14.22
C THR A 510 73.73 -18.16 -15.30
N ASP A 511 72.75 -17.93 -16.20
CA ASP A 511 72.87 -16.94 -17.29
C ASP A 511 72.28 -15.57 -16.89
N LEU A 512 72.80 -14.99 -15.79
CA LEU A 512 72.40 -13.66 -15.27
C LEU A 512 72.71 -12.50 -16.24
N THR A 513 73.56 -12.74 -17.24
CA THR A 513 73.98 -11.75 -18.23
C THR A 513 72.84 -11.23 -19.10
N LEU A 514 71.82 -12.06 -19.34
CA LEU A 514 70.66 -11.71 -20.17
C LEU A 514 69.69 -10.78 -19.42
N ILE A 515 69.45 -11.05 -18.13
CA ILE A 515 68.59 -10.23 -17.26
C ILE A 515 69.25 -8.88 -16.98
N GLU A 516 70.57 -8.84 -16.77
CA GLU A 516 71.33 -7.60 -16.62
C GLU A 516 71.34 -6.78 -17.91
N ARG A 517 71.54 -7.40 -19.09
CA ARG A 517 71.42 -6.72 -20.40
C ARG A 517 70.03 -6.12 -20.62
N MET A 518 68.95 -6.79 -20.22
CA MET A 518 67.59 -6.26 -20.36
C MET A 518 67.33 -5.07 -19.42
N LYS A 519 67.87 -5.10 -18.19
CA LYS A 519 67.86 -3.96 -17.27
C LYS A 519 68.70 -2.78 -17.77
N ASP A 520 69.76 -3.04 -18.53
CA ASP A 520 70.56 -2.00 -19.17
C ASP A 520 69.86 -1.39 -20.39
N ILE A 521 69.11 -2.16 -21.19
CA ILE A 521 68.34 -1.64 -22.33
C ILE A 521 67.21 -0.69 -21.86
N SER A 522 66.55 -0.99 -20.73
CA SER A 522 65.54 -0.09 -20.15
C SER A 522 66.16 1.19 -19.55
N LYS A 523 67.43 1.15 -19.14
CA LYS A 523 68.20 2.34 -18.74
C LYS A 523 68.78 3.11 -19.93
N GLN A 524 69.17 2.44 -21.02
CA GLN A 524 69.83 3.04 -22.18
C GLN A 524 68.90 3.79 -23.14
N LYS A 525 67.57 3.66 -23.02
CA LYS A 525 66.59 4.32 -23.92
C LYS A 525 65.83 5.50 -23.32
N CYS A 526 66.35 6.15 -22.29
CA CYS A 526 65.89 7.48 -21.86
C CYS A 526 66.80 8.60 -22.41
N TRP A 527 66.93 8.73 -23.73
CA TRP A 527 67.52 9.92 -24.38
C TRP A 527 66.53 11.10 -24.44
N ALA A 528 65.72 11.25 -23.39
CA ALA A 528 64.68 12.25 -23.26
C ALA A 528 65.17 13.52 -22.52
N GLN A 529 66.32 13.47 -21.86
CA GLN A 529 66.86 14.61 -21.11
C GLN A 529 67.47 15.70 -22.00
N GLU A 530 67.69 15.45 -23.29
CA GLU A 530 68.31 16.41 -24.23
C GLU A 530 67.31 17.08 -25.21
N LEU A 531 66.01 16.79 -25.11
CA LEU A 531 64.98 17.41 -25.95
C LEU A 531 64.27 18.53 -25.20
N GLU A 532 64.48 19.78 -25.63
CA GLU A 532 64.00 21.01 -24.94
C GLU A 532 62.46 21.17 -24.92
N SER A 533 61.70 20.39 -25.70
CA SER A 533 60.23 20.46 -25.69
C SER A 533 59.58 19.10 -26.01
N GLY A 534 59.11 18.40 -24.99
CA GLY A 534 58.23 17.24 -25.11
C GLY A 534 56.77 17.63 -24.90
N LEU A 535 55.84 17.06 -25.68
CA LEU A 535 54.41 17.22 -25.44
C LEU A 535 54.05 16.37 -24.23
N VAL A 536 53.60 17.03 -23.17
CA VAL A 536 53.11 16.36 -21.97
C VAL A 536 51.64 16.05 -22.19
N LEU A 537 51.30 14.77 -22.23
CA LEU A 537 49.91 14.31 -22.30
C LEU A 537 49.48 13.78 -20.93
N LEU A 538 48.36 14.30 -20.46
CA LEU A 538 47.67 13.84 -19.26
C LEU A 538 46.92 12.53 -19.56
N ARG A 539 46.56 11.81 -18.49
CA ARG A 539 45.82 10.55 -18.57
C ARG A 539 44.59 10.66 -19.48
N GLU A 540 43.73 11.63 -19.23
CA GLU A 540 42.47 11.78 -19.97
C GLU A 540 42.70 12.01 -21.48
N GLU A 541 43.72 12.80 -21.84
CA GLU A 541 44.05 13.12 -23.23
C GLU A 541 44.46 11.86 -24.02
N TRP A 542 45.21 10.93 -23.41
CA TRP A 542 45.53 9.64 -24.03
C TRP A 542 44.30 8.79 -24.30
N TYR A 543 43.41 8.69 -23.31
CA TYR A 543 42.22 7.85 -23.43
C TYR A 543 41.17 8.46 -24.37
N ASP A 544 41.12 9.78 -24.50
CA ASP A 544 40.35 10.45 -25.54
C ASP A 544 40.91 10.15 -26.94
N MET A 545 42.23 10.15 -27.10
CA MET A 545 42.87 9.74 -28.37
C MET A 545 42.61 8.26 -28.70
N PHE A 546 42.70 7.35 -27.71
CA PHE A 546 42.35 5.94 -27.92
C PHE A 546 40.89 5.76 -28.34
N LYS A 547 39.98 6.55 -27.76
CA LYS A 547 38.57 6.53 -28.12
C LYS A 547 38.33 6.96 -29.57
N GLN A 548 39.11 7.90 -30.10
CA GLN A 548 39.04 8.31 -31.52
C GLN A 548 39.40 7.17 -32.48
N VAL A 549 40.24 6.22 -32.06
CA VAL A 549 40.59 5.00 -32.83
C VAL A 549 39.79 3.77 -32.40
N ASN A 550 38.64 3.98 -31.74
CA ASN A 550 37.66 2.97 -31.29
C ASN A 550 38.07 2.06 -30.13
N PHE A 551 39.09 2.43 -29.34
CA PHE A 551 39.39 1.79 -28.06
C PHE A 551 38.75 2.56 -26.91
N ASP A 552 37.74 1.97 -26.27
CA ASP A 552 36.99 2.56 -25.14
C ASP A 552 37.37 1.88 -23.83
N PHE A 553 38.58 2.18 -23.33
CA PHE A 553 39.09 1.55 -22.12
C PHE A 553 38.28 1.98 -20.88
N GLY A 554 37.72 1.00 -20.18
CA GLY A 554 37.08 1.17 -18.88
C GLY A 554 38.11 1.40 -17.76
N PRO A 555 37.66 1.71 -16.54
CA PRO A 555 38.49 2.24 -15.46
C PRO A 555 39.74 1.39 -15.14
N ARG A 556 39.67 0.06 -15.25
CA ARG A 556 40.79 -0.83 -14.92
C ARG A 556 41.91 -0.84 -15.97
N PHE A 557 41.64 -0.42 -17.21
CA PHE A 557 42.65 -0.26 -18.27
C PHE A 557 43.15 1.19 -18.40
N ARG A 558 42.63 2.12 -17.57
CA ARG A 558 43.04 3.53 -17.53
C ARG A 558 44.27 3.78 -16.65
N LEU A 559 45.33 3.00 -16.86
CA LEU A 559 46.53 2.94 -16.02
C LEU A 559 47.65 3.91 -16.44
N LEU A 560 47.55 4.54 -17.62
CA LEU A 560 48.55 5.53 -18.02
C LEU A 560 48.42 6.77 -17.13
N ASP A 561 49.54 7.15 -16.52
CA ASP A 561 49.70 8.45 -15.85
C ASP A 561 50.20 9.50 -16.85
N LYS A 562 50.71 10.61 -16.34
CA LYS A 562 51.36 11.66 -17.13
C LYS A 562 52.54 11.07 -17.92
N GLN A 563 52.47 11.10 -19.25
CA GLN A 563 53.57 10.69 -20.13
C GLN A 563 54.10 11.90 -20.91
N THR A 564 55.41 11.93 -21.14
CA THR A 564 56.03 12.93 -22.01
C THR A 564 56.36 12.29 -23.34
N VAL A 565 55.71 12.75 -24.41
CA VAL A 565 55.95 12.28 -25.76
C VAL A 565 56.95 13.20 -26.42
N PHE A 566 58.07 12.62 -26.84
CA PHE A 566 59.07 13.31 -27.62
C PHE A 566 58.85 12.97 -29.08
N THR A 567 58.32 13.92 -29.84
CA THR A 567 58.22 13.77 -31.29
C THR A 567 59.58 14.06 -31.90
N THR A 568 60.22 13.03 -32.46
CA THR A 568 61.17 13.28 -33.55
C THR A 568 60.33 13.67 -34.75
N ALA A 569 60.50 14.89 -35.25
CA ALA A 569 59.64 15.49 -36.25
C ALA A 569 59.24 14.53 -37.39
N LEU A 570 57.96 14.16 -37.47
CA LEU A 570 57.11 14.13 -38.67
C LEU A 570 55.72 13.56 -38.31
N LEU A 571 54.70 14.33 -38.68
CA LEU A 571 53.28 13.93 -38.78
C LEU A 571 53.11 12.70 -39.67
#